data_AF-A0A537TFQ3-F1
#
_entry.id   AF-A0A537TFQ3-F1
#
_cell.length_a   1.000
_cell.length_b   1.000
_cell.length_c   1.000
_cell.angle_alpha   90.00
_cell.angle_beta   90.00
_cell.angle_gamma   90.00
#
_symmetry.space_group_name_H-M   'P 1'
#
loop_
_entity.id
_entity.type
_entity.pdbx_description
1 polymer ?
#
loop_
_entity_poly.entity_id
_entity_poly.type
_entity_poly.pdbx_seq_one_letter_code
_entity_poly.pdbx_strand_id
1 'polypeptide(L)'
;MLTLYYAPGACSMAAHIVLEETGEKYQPQKVDLAGGEQRTEGYLKINPQGRVPALKLDDGEPLAENTAILPYLGKRFGLWPSDAVAEAKALSLIGFFAASVHPAHAHVGRPERYAADPSAFPTLKETGLKS
;
A
#
# COMPACT_ATOMS: atom_id res chain seq x y z
N MET A 1 12.88 15.71 2.92
CA MET A 1 12.69 14.65 3.93
C MET A 1 11.48 13.84 3.53
N LEU A 2 11.56 12.50 3.62
CA LEU A 2 10.45 11.62 3.29
C LEU A 2 9.24 11.84 4.22
N THR A 3 8.03 11.80 3.66
CA THR A 3 6.78 11.76 4.42
C THR A 3 5.96 10.55 3.98
N LEU A 4 5.64 9.63 4.89
CA LEU A 4 4.82 8.46 4.60
C LEU A 4 3.39 8.69 5.08
N TYR A 5 2.43 8.67 4.17
CA TYR A 5 1.02 8.63 4.48
C TYR A 5 0.56 7.17 4.62
N TYR A 6 0.17 6.76 5.83
CA TYR A 6 -0.13 5.37 6.17
C TYR A 6 -1.38 5.23 7.04
N ALA A 7 -1.94 4.02 7.11
CA ALA A 7 -2.97 3.67 8.07
C ALA A 7 -2.64 2.32 8.74
N PRO A 8 -2.71 2.22 10.08
CA PRO A 8 -2.59 0.95 10.79
C PRO A 8 -3.60 -0.09 10.27
N GLY A 9 -3.14 -1.33 10.08
CA GLY A 9 -3.96 -2.42 9.53
C GLY A 9 -4.19 -2.37 8.02
N ALA A 10 -3.63 -1.39 7.30
CA ALA A 10 -3.65 -1.33 5.84
C ALA A 10 -2.31 -1.80 5.23
N CYS A 11 -2.32 -2.03 3.91
CA CYS A 11 -1.12 -2.42 3.15
C CYS A 11 0.03 -1.40 3.24
N SER A 12 -0.25 -0.15 3.61
CA SER A 12 0.76 0.87 3.88
C SER A 12 1.75 0.50 4.99
N MET A 13 1.39 -0.47 5.84
CA MET A 13 2.30 -0.98 6.87
C MET A 13 3.56 -1.63 6.27
N ALA A 14 3.53 -2.13 5.03
CA ALA A 14 4.73 -2.65 4.38
C ALA A 14 5.81 -1.57 4.22
N ALA A 15 5.44 -0.39 3.68
CA ALA A 15 6.36 0.74 3.55
C ALA A 15 6.75 1.33 4.91
N HIS A 16 5.82 1.35 5.87
CA HIS A 16 6.09 1.77 7.24
C HIS A 16 7.17 0.89 7.89
N ILE A 17 7.02 -0.44 7.81
CA ILE A 17 8.02 -1.39 8.33
C ILE A 17 9.39 -1.15 7.70
N VAL A 18 9.47 -0.99 6.37
CA VAL A 18 10.75 -0.70 5.71
C VAL A 18 11.39 0.57 6.27
N LEU A 19 10.62 1.65 6.45
CA LEU A 19 11.15 2.90 7.00
C LEU A 19 11.59 2.75 8.46
N GLU A 20 10.83 2.06 9.30
CA GLU A 20 11.21 1.79 10.69
C GLU A 20 12.50 0.95 10.78
N GLU A 21 12.62 -0.12 9.98
CA GLU A 21 13.81 -1.00 9.95
C GLU A 21 15.09 -0.27 9.50
N THR A 22 14.97 0.80 8.72
CA THR A 22 16.13 1.59 8.28
C THR A 22 16.70 2.47 9.39
N GLY A 23 15.91 2.80 10.42
CA GLY A 23 16.27 3.76 11.46
C GLY A 23 16.38 5.21 10.97
N GLU A 24 16.03 5.48 9.70
CA GLU A 24 16.13 6.79 9.09
C GLU A 24 15.02 7.74 9.58
N LYS A 25 15.34 9.03 9.64
CA LYS A 25 14.34 10.03 10.00
C LYS A 25 13.38 10.27 8.84
N TYR A 26 12.09 10.11 9.10
CA TYR A 26 11.02 10.44 8.16
C TYR A 26 9.81 11.00 8.93
N GLN A 27 8.83 11.54 8.20
CA GLN A 27 7.57 12.00 8.79
C GLN A 27 6.45 10.98 8.57
N PRO A 28 6.03 10.22 9.58
CA PRO A 28 4.81 9.42 9.49
C PRO A 28 3.57 10.31 9.59
N GLN A 29 2.65 10.17 8.63
CA GLN A 29 1.36 10.85 8.58
C GLN A 29 0.26 9.80 8.57
N LYS A 30 -0.45 9.67 9.69
CA LYS A 30 -1.56 8.72 9.79
C LYS A 30 -2.77 9.28 9.03
N VAL A 31 -3.40 8.44 8.22
CA VAL A 31 -4.62 8.75 7.46
C VAL A 31 -5.80 7.99 8.06
N ASP A 32 -6.87 8.71 8.41
CA ASP A 32 -8.11 8.11 8.89
C ASP A 32 -8.94 7.52 7.75
N LEU A 33 -8.73 6.23 7.49
CA LEU A 33 -9.49 5.50 6.48
C LEU A 33 -10.95 5.25 6.86
N ALA A 34 -11.27 5.23 8.16
CA ALA A 34 -12.62 4.99 8.66
C ALA A 34 -13.47 6.27 8.53
N GLY A 35 -12.89 7.43 8.85
CA GLY A 35 -13.48 8.75 8.62
C GLY A 35 -13.45 9.21 7.16
N GLY A 36 -12.78 8.47 6.27
CA GLY A 36 -12.77 8.76 4.83
C GLY A 36 -11.79 9.85 4.43
N GLU A 37 -10.76 10.14 5.23
CA GLU A 37 -9.76 11.18 4.97
C GLU A 37 -9.11 11.02 3.58
N GLN A 38 -8.90 9.78 3.14
CA GLN A 38 -8.36 9.44 1.82
C GLN A 38 -9.23 9.89 0.63
N ARG A 39 -10.43 10.38 0.89
CA ARG A 39 -11.37 10.92 -0.11
C ARG A 39 -11.48 12.44 -0.07
N THR A 40 -10.85 13.10 0.89
CA THR A 40 -10.85 14.55 1.00
C THR A 40 -10.05 15.18 -0.14
N GLU A 41 -10.42 16.40 -0.56
CA GLU A 41 -9.63 17.15 -1.55
C GLU A 41 -8.17 17.32 -1.14
N GLY A 42 -7.91 17.48 0.17
CA GLY A 42 -6.56 17.60 0.71
C GLY A 42 -5.71 16.36 0.43
N TYR A 43 -6.25 15.17 0.71
CA TYR A 43 -5.54 13.92 0.45
C TYR A 43 -5.45 13.58 -1.04
N LEU A 44 -6.50 13.87 -1.82
CA LEU A 44 -6.52 13.59 -3.26
C LEU A 44 -5.50 14.41 -4.05
N LYS A 45 -5.08 15.59 -3.53
CA LYS A 45 -3.93 16.34 -4.07
C LYS A 45 -2.59 15.63 -3.87
N ILE A 46 -2.50 14.72 -2.90
CA ILE A 46 -1.31 13.91 -2.62
C ILE A 46 -1.36 12.59 -3.40
N ASN A 47 -2.46 11.84 -3.25
CA ASN A 47 -2.70 10.62 -4.02
C ASN A 47 -4.11 10.67 -4.66
N PRO A 48 -4.20 10.94 -5.97
CA PRO A 48 -5.48 10.97 -6.70
C PRO A 48 -6.27 9.65 -6.66
N GLN A 49 -5.61 8.51 -6.41
CA GLN A 49 -6.29 7.21 -6.27
C GLN A 49 -7.07 7.12 -4.94
N GLY A 50 -6.78 8.01 -3.99
CA GLY A 50 -7.39 8.04 -2.66
C GLY A 50 -7.13 6.76 -1.87
N ARG A 51 -5.86 6.31 -1.88
CA ARG A 51 -5.38 5.09 -1.20
C ARG A 51 -4.10 5.38 -0.43
N VAL A 52 -3.88 4.61 0.62
CA VAL A 52 -2.56 4.46 1.27
C VAL A 52 -1.89 3.20 0.73
N PRO A 53 -0.54 3.12 0.73
CA PRO A 53 0.38 4.20 1.08
C PRO A 53 0.51 5.27 -0.01
N ALA A 54 0.95 6.45 0.42
CA ALA A 54 1.58 7.44 -0.44
C ALA A 54 2.88 7.92 0.24
N LEU A 55 3.94 8.09 -0.54
CA LEU A 55 5.22 8.58 -0.08
C LEU A 55 5.50 9.93 -0.75
N LYS A 56 5.69 10.97 0.04
CA LYS A 56 6.25 12.23 -0.46
C LYS A 56 7.77 12.12 -0.42
N LEU A 57 8.40 12.34 -1.57
CA LEU A 57 9.85 12.33 -1.73
C LEU A 57 10.48 13.61 -1.16
N ASP A 58 11.81 13.67 -1.15
CA ASP A 58 12.54 14.80 -0.55
C ASP A 58 12.30 16.13 -1.27
N ASP A 59 12.11 16.09 -2.58
CA ASP A 59 11.75 17.21 -3.46
C ASP A 59 10.25 17.57 -3.39
N GLY A 60 9.47 16.74 -2.69
CA GLY A 60 8.04 16.92 -2.51
C GLY A 60 7.16 16.18 -3.50
N GLU A 61 7.75 15.47 -4.48
CA GLU A 61 6.98 14.68 -5.45
C GLU A 61 6.28 13.50 -4.77
N PRO A 62 5.02 13.19 -5.13
CA PRO A 62 4.31 12.05 -4.59
C PRO A 62 4.67 10.76 -5.35
N LEU A 63 4.82 9.67 -4.61
CA LEU A 63 4.93 8.31 -5.11
C LEU A 63 3.87 7.45 -4.44
N ALA A 64 3.02 6.79 -5.24
CA ALA A 64 2.00 5.87 -4.77
C ALA A 64 2.36 4.42 -5.13
N GLU A 65 1.58 3.47 -4.59
CA GLU A 65 1.70 2.02 -4.78
C GLU A 65 2.95 1.39 -4.14
N ASN A 66 2.73 0.37 -3.30
CA ASN A 66 3.83 -0.40 -2.71
C ASN A 66 4.71 -1.08 -3.77
N THR A 67 4.17 -1.37 -4.95
CA THR A 67 4.94 -1.95 -6.07
C THR A 67 6.04 -1.01 -6.57
N ALA A 68 5.92 0.30 -6.32
CA ALA A 68 6.94 1.30 -6.65
C ALA A 68 7.70 1.78 -5.39
N ILE A 69 6.98 1.99 -4.28
CA ILE A 69 7.56 2.51 -3.03
C ILE A 69 8.57 1.53 -2.43
N LEU A 70 8.28 0.22 -2.37
CA LEU A 70 9.16 -0.74 -1.72
C LEU A 70 10.50 -0.89 -2.46
N PRO A 71 10.55 -1.04 -3.80
CA PRO A 71 11.81 -1.01 -4.53
C PRO A 71 12.56 0.31 -4.38
N TYR A 72 11.86 1.45 -4.38
CA TYR A 72 12.49 2.76 -4.19
C TYR A 72 13.20 2.87 -2.84
N LEU A 73 12.48 2.60 -1.74
CA LEU A 73 13.04 2.64 -0.39
C LEU A 73 14.14 1.61 -0.22
N GLY A 74 13.94 0.39 -0.74
CA GLY A 74 14.95 -0.64 -0.69
C GLY A 74 16.25 -0.23 -1.39
N LYS A 75 16.17 0.35 -2.59
CA LYS A 75 17.35 0.82 -3.34
C LYS A 75 18.02 1.99 -2.62
N ARG A 76 17.22 2.92 -2.09
CA ARG A 76 17.71 4.09 -1.35
C ARG A 76 18.50 3.72 -0.10
N PHE A 77 18.08 2.67 0.62
CA PHE A 77 18.66 2.29 1.91
C PHE A 77 19.46 0.98 1.88
N GLY A 78 19.78 0.44 0.70
CA GLY A 78 20.61 -0.75 0.57
C GLY A 78 19.95 -2.07 1.01
N LEU A 79 18.61 -2.10 1.07
CA LEU A 79 17.82 -3.30 1.39
C LEU A 79 17.33 -4.04 0.14
N TRP A 80 17.54 -3.48 -1.05
CA TRP A 80 17.11 -4.07 -2.31
C TRP A 80 18.21 -4.93 -2.94
N PRO A 81 17.89 -6.13 -3.46
CA PRO A 81 18.88 -6.96 -4.12
C PRO A 81 19.47 -6.30 -5.37
N SER A 82 20.78 -6.44 -5.57
CA SER A 82 21.48 -6.00 -6.78
C SER A 82 21.64 -7.11 -7.83
N ASP A 83 21.53 -8.38 -7.41
CA ASP A 83 21.47 -9.52 -8.33
C ASP A 83 20.14 -9.55 -9.07
N ALA A 84 20.19 -9.75 -10.40
CA ALA A 84 19.01 -9.69 -11.25
C ALA A 84 17.96 -10.75 -10.91
N VAL A 85 18.38 -11.96 -10.52
CA VAL A 85 17.45 -13.03 -10.17
C VAL A 85 16.81 -12.77 -8.80
N ALA A 86 17.58 -12.28 -7.84
CA ALA A 86 17.07 -11.89 -6.53
C ALA A 86 16.10 -10.69 -6.62
N GLU A 87 16.41 -9.68 -7.44
CA GLU A 87 15.50 -8.56 -7.72
C GLU A 87 14.21 -9.05 -8.36
N ALA A 88 14.28 -9.93 -9.37
CA ALA A 88 13.11 -10.51 -10.00
C ALA A 88 12.22 -11.30 -9.02
N LYS A 89 12.83 -12.04 -8.08
CA LYS A 89 12.10 -12.75 -7.01
C LYS A 89 11.42 -11.78 -6.03
N ALA A 90 12.10 -10.71 -5.64
CA ALA A 90 11.51 -9.68 -4.78
C ALA A 90 10.30 -9.00 -5.46
N LEU A 91 10.44 -8.64 -6.74
CA LEU A 91 9.35 -8.09 -7.54
C LEU A 91 8.20 -9.09 -7.73
N SER A 92 8.51 -10.37 -7.95
CA SER A 92 7.50 -11.42 -8.08
C SER A 92 6.66 -11.55 -6.81
N LEU A 93 7.29 -11.50 -5.63
CA LEU A 93 6.58 -11.54 -4.36
C LEU A 93 5.69 -10.31 -4.15
N ILE A 94 6.24 -9.11 -4.39
CA ILE A 94 5.47 -7.85 -4.31
C ILE A 94 4.29 -7.87 -5.27
N GLY A 95 4.50 -8.35 -6.51
CA GLY A 95 3.47 -8.51 -7.52
C GLY A 95 2.38 -9.50 -7.11
N PHE A 96 2.74 -10.64 -6.49
CA PHE A 96 1.77 -11.59 -5.96
C PHE A 96 0.87 -10.95 -4.89
N PHE A 97 1.44 -10.17 -3.95
CA PHE A 97 0.64 -9.45 -2.97
C PHE A 97 -0.25 -8.38 -3.61
N ALA A 98 0.26 -7.62 -4.58
CA ALA A 98 -0.48 -6.55 -5.23
C ALA A 98 -1.63 -7.06 -6.11
N ALA A 99 -1.41 -8.14 -6.86
CA ALA A 99 -2.33 -8.62 -7.88
C ALA A 99 -3.21 -9.79 -7.42
N SER A 100 -2.82 -10.52 -6.38
CA SER A 100 -3.57 -11.71 -5.91
C SER A 100 -4.05 -11.55 -4.47
N VAL A 101 -3.12 -11.42 -3.52
CA VAL A 101 -3.46 -11.47 -2.08
C VAL A 101 -4.30 -10.26 -1.65
N HIS A 102 -3.90 -9.03 -1.98
CA HIS A 102 -4.65 -7.84 -1.58
C HIS A 102 -6.05 -7.76 -2.23
N PRO A 103 -6.23 -8.03 -3.54
CA PRO A 103 -7.56 -8.11 -4.12
C PRO A 103 -8.44 -9.18 -3.46
N ALA A 104 -7.90 -10.38 -3.19
CA ALA A 104 -8.62 -11.43 -2.46
C ALA A 104 -9.08 -10.94 -1.08
N HIS A 105 -8.17 -10.39 -0.27
CA HIS A 105 -8.47 -9.84 1.04
C HIS A 105 -9.50 -8.69 0.98
N ALA A 106 -9.48 -7.88 -0.07
CA ALA A 106 -10.43 -6.79 -0.25
C ALA A 106 -11.88 -7.27 -0.40
N HIS A 107 -12.13 -8.48 -0.90
CA HIS A 107 -13.47 -9.06 -0.92
C HIS A 107 -14.02 -9.33 0.49
N VAL A 108 -13.14 -9.60 1.46
CA VAL A 108 -13.53 -9.85 2.85
C VAL A 108 -13.93 -8.56 3.56
N GLY A 109 -13.06 -7.56 3.50
CA GLY A 109 -13.23 -6.32 4.25
C GLY A 109 -14.05 -5.25 3.52
N ARG A 110 -14.20 -5.34 2.19
CA ARG A 110 -14.79 -4.31 1.33
C ARG A 110 -15.58 -4.89 0.14
N PRO A 111 -16.51 -5.84 0.37
CA PRO A 111 -17.26 -6.48 -0.71
C PRO A 111 -18.08 -5.49 -1.56
N GLU A 112 -18.46 -4.34 -1.01
CA GLU A 112 -19.17 -3.27 -1.70
C GLU A 112 -18.40 -2.66 -2.89
N ARG A 113 -17.09 -2.94 -2.98
CA ARG A 113 -16.27 -2.54 -4.15
C ARG A 113 -16.42 -3.47 -5.35
N TYR A 114 -16.99 -4.65 -5.15
CA TYR A 114 -17.03 -5.74 -6.13
C TYR A 114 -18.45 -6.13 -6.52
N ALA A 115 -19.44 -5.78 -5.70
CA ALA A 115 -20.85 -5.92 -6.03
C ALA A 115 -21.65 -4.72 -5.49
N ALA A 116 -22.63 -4.27 -6.27
CA ALA A 116 -23.60 -3.28 -5.81
C ALA A 116 -24.73 -3.91 -4.98
N ASP A 117 -25.07 -5.18 -5.24
CA ASP A 117 -26.08 -5.93 -4.52
C ASP A 117 -25.50 -6.52 -3.21
N PRO A 118 -26.00 -6.09 -2.03
CA PRO A 118 -25.56 -6.62 -0.74
C PRO A 118 -25.77 -8.14 -0.58
N SER A 119 -26.70 -8.74 -1.34
CA SER A 119 -26.95 -10.19 -1.28
C SER A 119 -25.74 -11.03 -1.72
N ALA A 120 -24.85 -10.46 -2.54
CA ALA A 120 -23.63 -11.11 -3.00
C ALA A 120 -22.48 -11.06 -1.99
N PHE A 121 -22.57 -10.21 -0.95
CA PHE A 121 -21.45 -9.96 -0.03
C PHE A 121 -20.99 -11.21 0.74
N PRO A 122 -21.88 -12.09 1.27
CA PRO A 122 -21.44 -13.30 1.95
C PRO A 122 -20.55 -14.19 1.07
N THR A 123 -20.95 -14.40 -0.18
CA THR A 123 -20.20 -15.23 -1.15
C THR A 123 -18.85 -14.61 -1.52
N LEU A 124 -18.80 -13.28 -1.69
CA LEU A 124 -17.54 -12.58 -1.95
C LEU A 124 -16.58 -12.73 -0.76
N LYS A 125 -17.07 -12.58 0.48
CA LYS A 125 -16.26 -12.77 1.68
C LYS A 125 -15.73 -14.20 1.80
N GLU A 126 -16.59 -15.19 1.57
CA GLU A 126 -16.19 -16.60 1.60
C GLU A 126 -15.13 -16.92 0.55
N THR A 127 -15.31 -16.42 -0.68
CA THR A 127 -14.35 -16.62 -1.78
C THR A 127 -13.01 -15.96 -1.45
N GLY A 128 -13.04 -14.74 -0.92
CA GLY A 128 -11.84 -14.00 -0.51
C GLY A 128 -11.04 -14.67 0.60
N LEU A 129 -11.68 -15.46 1.48
CA LEU A 129 -10.99 -16.24 2.53
C LEU A 129 -10.35 -17.53 2.01
N LYS A 130 -10.77 -18.02 0.84
CA LYS A 130 -10.31 -19.28 0.23
C LYS A 130 -9.27 -19.07 -0.88
N SER A 131 -9.09 -17.81 -1.31
CA SER A 131 -8.16 -17.41 -2.37
C SER A 131 -6.78 -17.11 -1.80
#